data_AF-A0AB39S7X9-F1
#
_entry.id   AF-A0AB39S7X9-F1
#
_cell.length_a   1.000
_cell.length_b   1.000
_cell.length_c   1.000
_cell.angle_alpha   90.00
_cell.angle_beta   90.00
_cell.angle_gamma   90.00
#
_symmetry.space_group_name_H-M   'P 1'
#
loop_
_entity.id
_entity.type
_entity.pdbx_description
1 polymer ?
#
loop_
_entity_poly.entity_id
_entity_poly.type
_entity_poly.pdbx_seq_one_letter_code
_entity_poly.pdbx_strand_id
1 'polypeptide(L)'
;MSYTPLTSGGGWVAMAAEALLVNPEALRSLYGHVPDLRRVRIRSINLNWRGPTVTLRVDLPSFPGSAPQEWLDEGVDSVQCQFEFLAVEGISLVDWAPPVRGDIEMAPWGRERRMRVTFRGGGAVLGFDCNESVCVKHVSAFKIQDDGSDSGRRLFVSKVNARRHTSLPGTDEKTFYER
;
A
#
# COMPACT_ATOMS: atom_id res chain seq x y z
N MET A 1 29.76 18.73 -11.66
CA MET A 1 28.45 19.20 -11.20
C MET A 1 28.19 18.52 -9.87
N SER A 2 28.29 19.27 -8.78
CA SER A 2 28.26 18.75 -7.41
C SER A 2 26.84 18.91 -6.88
N TYR A 3 26.21 17.80 -6.50
CA TYR A 3 24.88 17.79 -5.88
C TYR A 3 25.03 18.16 -4.40
N THR A 4 24.57 19.35 -4.03
CA THR A 4 24.47 19.78 -2.63
C THR A 4 23.08 19.40 -2.12
N PRO A 5 22.94 18.54 -1.10
CA PRO A 5 21.63 18.26 -0.53
C PRO A 5 21.15 19.49 0.24
N LEU A 6 19.99 20.02 -0.15
CA LEU A 6 19.26 21.01 0.64
C LEU A 6 18.75 20.35 1.91
N THR A 7 19.44 20.59 3.02
CA THR A 7 18.87 20.45 4.36
C THR A 7 17.79 21.52 4.52
N SER A 8 16.54 21.19 4.20
CA SER A 8 15.40 22.03 4.55
C SER A 8 14.72 21.48 5.79
N GLY A 9 15.03 22.08 6.94
CA GLY A 9 14.24 21.99 8.18
C GLY A 9 12.90 22.70 8.05
N GLY A 10 12.07 22.28 7.09
CA GLY A 10 10.65 22.58 7.04
C GLY A 10 9.92 21.30 7.42
N GLY A 11 9.41 21.23 8.65
CA GLY A 11 8.63 20.08 9.10
C GLY A 11 7.35 19.98 8.27
N TRP A 12 7.38 19.15 7.23
CA TRP A 12 6.16 18.76 6.55
C TRP A 12 5.30 18.02 7.56
N VAL A 13 4.12 18.56 7.87
CA VAL A 13 3.15 17.83 8.68
C VAL A 13 2.63 16.70 7.80
N ALA A 14 3.00 15.46 8.14
CA ALA A 14 2.46 14.27 7.51
C ALA A 14 0.93 14.30 7.64
N MET A 15 0.24 14.04 6.54
CA MET A 15 -1.22 13.94 6.54
C MET A 15 -1.64 12.61 7.14
N ALA A 16 -2.76 12.61 7.87
CA ALA A 16 -3.38 11.37 8.29
C ALA A 16 -3.83 10.59 7.04
N ALA A 17 -3.39 9.33 6.91
CA ALA A 17 -3.70 8.50 5.76
C ALA A 17 -5.21 8.43 5.49
N GLU A 18 -6.03 8.38 6.54
CA GLU A 18 -7.49 8.34 6.45
C GLU A 18 -8.09 9.49 5.64
N ALA A 19 -7.57 10.71 5.77
CA ALA A 19 -8.08 11.89 5.08
C ALA A 19 -7.84 11.84 3.55
N LEU A 20 -6.92 10.97 3.11
CA LEU A 20 -6.51 10.82 1.71
C LEU A 20 -7.16 9.61 1.04
N LEU A 21 -7.67 8.66 1.82
CA LEU A 21 -8.34 7.48 1.28
C LEU A 21 -9.74 7.86 0.78
N VAL A 22 -10.03 7.56 -0.48
CA VAL A 22 -11.36 7.82 -1.07
C VAL A 22 -12.39 6.75 -0.69
N ASN A 23 -11.94 5.59 -0.23
CA ASN A 23 -12.77 4.43 0.13
C ASN A 23 -12.21 3.64 1.35
N PRO A 24 -12.04 4.30 2.52
CA PRO A 24 -11.44 3.69 3.72
C PRO A 24 -12.33 2.64 4.42
N GLU A 25 -13.57 2.41 3.98
CA GLU A 25 -14.60 1.64 4.69
C GLU A 25 -14.14 0.22 5.03
N ALA A 26 -13.43 -0.42 4.11
CA ALA A 26 -12.91 -1.77 4.32
C ALA A 26 -11.88 -1.83 5.46
N LEU A 27 -10.99 -0.83 5.55
CA LEU A 27 -10.00 -0.75 6.63
C LEU A 27 -10.66 -0.34 7.94
N ARG A 28 -11.55 0.66 7.92
CA ARG A 28 -12.31 1.08 9.11
C ARG A 28 -13.14 -0.05 9.70
N SER A 29 -13.77 -0.88 8.88
CA SER A 29 -14.54 -2.04 9.34
C SER A 29 -13.66 -3.05 10.11
N LEU A 30 -12.42 -3.27 9.66
CA LEU A 30 -11.49 -4.23 10.27
C LEU A 30 -10.81 -3.66 11.52
N TYR A 31 -10.38 -2.40 11.48
CA TYR A 31 -9.50 -1.81 12.50
C TYR A 31 -10.19 -0.76 13.40
N GLY A 32 -11.42 -0.36 13.09
CA GLY A 32 -12.12 0.78 13.72
C GLY A 32 -11.63 2.16 13.24
N HIS A 33 -10.45 2.23 12.64
CA HIS A 33 -9.79 3.41 12.07
C HIS A 33 -8.92 2.97 10.89
N VAL A 34 -8.35 3.90 10.13
CA VAL A 34 -7.29 3.52 9.16
C VAL A 34 -5.97 3.35 9.93
N PRO A 35 -5.32 2.17 9.88
CA PRO A 35 -4.05 1.97 10.58
C PRO A 35 -3.00 2.94 10.05
N ASP A 36 -2.06 3.33 10.91
CA ASP A 36 -0.89 4.08 10.43
C ASP A 36 -0.12 3.25 9.39
N LEU A 37 0.53 3.93 8.46
CA LEU A 37 1.31 3.25 7.41
C LEU A 37 2.78 3.11 7.81
N ARG A 38 3.04 2.95 9.12
CA ARG A 38 4.38 2.72 9.66
C ARG A 38 4.66 1.24 9.75
N ARG A 39 5.89 0.83 9.43
CA ARG A 39 6.35 -0.56 9.42
C ARG A 39 5.50 -1.49 8.55
N VAL A 40 4.87 -0.95 7.51
CA VAL A 40 4.21 -1.76 6.48
C VAL A 40 5.24 -2.56 5.70
N ARG A 41 4.84 -3.70 5.14
CA ARG A 41 5.69 -4.48 4.24
C ARG A 41 5.24 -4.25 2.80
N ILE A 42 6.03 -3.57 1.98
CA ILE A 42 5.76 -3.46 0.55
C ILE A 42 6.20 -4.76 -0.13
N ARG A 43 5.26 -5.41 -0.81
CA ARG A 43 5.42 -6.66 -1.54
C ARG A 43 5.75 -6.43 -3.00
N SER A 44 5.11 -5.44 -3.61
CA SER A 44 5.33 -5.10 -5.02
C SER A 44 4.94 -3.65 -5.30
N ILE A 45 5.58 -3.08 -6.32
CA ILE A 45 5.25 -1.79 -6.91
C ILE A 45 4.84 -2.07 -8.35
N ASN A 46 3.60 -1.74 -8.71
CA ASN A 46 3.11 -1.89 -10.08
C ASN A 46 2.95 -0.52 -10.74
N LEU A 47 3.47 -0.37 -11.96
CA LEU A 47 3.36 0.85 -12.75
C LEU A 47 2.46 0.59 -13.96
N ASN A 48 1.51 1.49 -14.23
CA ASN A 48 0.63 1.39 -15.39
C ASN A 48 0.96 2.48 -16.42
N TRP A 49 1.01 2.11 -17.70
CA TRP A 49 1.29 3.02 -18.81
C TRP A 49 0.03 3.67 -19.40
N ARG A 50 -1.17 3.11 -19.17
CA ARG A 50 -2.46 3.62 -19.70
C ARG A 50 -3.03 4.80 -18.90
N GLY A 51 -2.29 5.24 -17.89
CA GLY A 51 -2.50 6.41 -17.05
C GLY A 51 -1.40 6.37 -15.98
N PRO A 52 -0.72 7.49 -15.67
CA PRO A 52 0.39 7.46 -14.71
C PRO A 52 -0.10 7.04 -13.33
N THR A 53 0.06 5.75 -13.02
CA THR A 53 -0.46 5.11 -11.82
C THR A 53 0.64 4.28 -11.16
N VAL A 54 0.72 4.40 -9.83
CA VAL A 54 1.51 3.51 -8.97
C VAL A 54 0.52 2.74 -8.11
N THR A 55 0.67 1.42 -8.07
CA THR A 55 -0.07 0.56 -7.15
C THR A 55 0.92 -0.14 -6.23
N LEU A 56 0.85 0.17 -4.93
CA LEU A 56 1.64 -0.49 -3.90
C LEU A 56 0.83 -1.63 -3.32
N ARG A 57 1.36 -2.86 -3.37
CA ARG A 57 0.79 -4.00 -2.65
C ARG A 57 1.49 -4.12 -1.31
N VAL A 58 0.75 -4.01 -0.21
CA VAL A 58 1.32 -3.87 1.12
C VAL A 58 0.66 -4.81 2.12
N ASP A 59 1.47 -5.42 2.99
CA ASP A 59 0.95 -6.00 4.23
C ASP A 59 0.85 -4.87 5.27
N LEU A 60 -0.31 -4.77 5.91
CA LEU A 60 -0.58 -3.82 6.98
C LEU A 60 0.19 -4.20 8.26
N PRO A 61 0.50 -3.23 9.15
CA PRO A 61 1.49 -3.42 10.20
C PRO A 61 1.04 -4.31 11.36
N SER A 62 -0.26 -4.55 11.49
CA SER A 62 -0.84 -5.38 12.54
C SER A 62 -2.07 -6.12 12.02
N PHE A 63 -2.41 -7.23 12.65
CA PHE A 63 -3.68 -7.91 12.40
C PHE A 63 -4.83 -7.17 13.12
N PRO A 64 -6.03 -7.06 12.51
CA PRO A 64 -7.14 -6.30 13.08
C PRO A 64 -7.72 -6.95 14.34
N GLY A 65 -8.10 -6.14 15.31
CA GLY A 65 -8.82 -6.61 16.51
C GLY A 65 -10.26 -7.07 16.23
N SER A 66 -10.88 -6.57 15.16
CA SER A 66 -12.22 -6.94 14.70
C SER A 66 -12.17 -7.78 13.42
N ALA A 67 -11.23 -8.73 13.34
CA ALA A 67 -11.13 -9.64 12.20
C ALA A 67 -12.43 -10.45 12.01
N PRO A 68 -12.88 -10.71 10.77
CA PRO A 68 -13.98 -11.62 10.50
C PRO A 68 -13.74 -13.01 11.12
N GLN A 69 -14.79 -13.65 11.63
CA GLN A 69 -14.67 -14.97 12.26
C GLN A 69 -14.02 -16.02 11.33
N GLU A 70 -14.37 -16.00 10.04
CA GLU A 70 -13.74 -16.87 9.03
C GLU A 70 -12.21 -16.73 8.98
N TRP A 71 -11.68 -15.53 9.21
CA TRP A 71 -10.22 -15.32 9.24
C TRP A 71 -9.60 -15.93 10.49
N LEU A 72 -10.29 -15.82 11.64
CA LEU A 72 -9.84 -16.43 12.88
C LEU A 72 -9.85 -17.95 12.80
N ASP A 73 -10.91 -18.52 12.25
CA ASP A 73 -11.08 -19.97 12.07
C ASP A 73 -10.02 -20.57 11.14
N GLU A 74 -9.63 -19.83 10.09
CA GLU A 74 -8.57 -20.22 9.14
C GLU A 74 -7.15 -19.89 9.64
N GLY A 75 -7.02 -19.26 10.82
CA GLY A 75 -5.74 -18.97 11.45
C GLY A 75 -4.82 -18.00 10.70
N VAL A 76 -5.38 -17.17 9.80
CA VAL A 76 -4.62 -16.15 9.07
C VAL A 76 -4.16 -15.04 10.03
N ASP A 77 -3.01 -14.43 9.73
CA ASP A 77 -2.34 -13.51 10.66
C ASP A 77 -1.85 -12.20 10.01
N SER A 78 -2.06 -12.05 8.70
CA SER A 78 -1.57 -10.92 7.93
C SER A 78 -2.68 -10.36 7.05
N VAL A 79 -2.87 -9.05 7.08
CA VAL A 79 -3.79 -8.35 6.16
C VAL A 79 -2.98 -7.68 5.07
N GLN A 80 -3.42 -7.83 3.82
CA GLN A 80 -2.82 -7.22 2.64
C GLN A 80 -3.85 -6.41 1.87
N CYS A 81 -3.44 -5.27 1.33
CA CYS A 81 -4.23 -4.47 0.41
C CYS A 81 -3.35 -3.87 -0.69
N GLN A 82 -4.00 -3.18 -1.62
CA GLN A 82 -3.35 -2.31 -2.58
C GLN A 82 -3.70 -0.86 -2.28
N PHE A 83 -2.70 0.01 -2.33
CA PHE A 83 -2.88 1.47 -2.42
C PHE A 83 -2.59 1.91 -3.85
N GLU A 84 -3.60 2.45 -4.53
CA GLU A 84 -3.49 2.97 -5.89
C GLU A 84 -3.42 4.49 -5.86
N PHE A 85 -2.40 5.03 -6.53
CA PHE A 85 -2.10 6.45 -6.65
C PHE A 85 -2.20 6.87 -8.11
N LEU A 86 -2.91 7.96 -8.39
CA LEU A 86 -3.18 8.46 -9.74
C LEU A 86 -2.44 9.76 -10.04
N ALA A 87 -2.25 10.06 -11.33
CA ALA A 87 -1.53 11.23 -11.82
C ALA A 87 -0.11 11.30 -11.25
N VAL A 88 0.57 10.16 -11.24
CA VAL A 88 1.93 10.01 -10.70
C VAL A 88 2.97 10.69 -11.59
N GLU A 89 3.88 11.42 -10.97
CA GLU A 89 5.01 12.10 -11.60
C GLU A 89 6.28 11.93 -10.77
N GLY A 90 7.45 12.04 -11.42
CA GLY A 90 8.73 12.12 -10.71
C GLY A 90 9.09 10.88 -9.89
N ILE A 91 8.73 9.67 -10.36
CA ILE A 91 9.02 8.44 -9.63
C ILE A 91 10.53 8.19 -9.53
N SER A 92 10.98 7.85 -8.32
CA SER A 92 12.35 7.44 -8.01
C SER A 92 12.31 6.21 -7.12
N LEU A 93 13.18 5.24 -7.40
CA LEU A 93 13.31 4.01 -6.63
C LEU A 93 14.80 3.68 -6.46
N VAL A 94 15.21 3.47 -5.22
CA VAL A 94 16.58 3.16 -4.83
C VAL A 94 16.58 1.90 -3.99
N ASP A 95 17.58 1.02 -4.19
CA ASP A 95 17.88 -0.18 -3.39
C ASP A 95 16.68 -1.13 -3.16
N TRP A 96 15.94 -1.43 -4.23
CA TRP A 96 14.75 -2.28 -4.17
C TRP A 96 15.07 -3.78 -4.07
N ALA A 97 14.84 -4.36 -2.88
CA ALA A 97 14.92 -5.80 -2.61
C ALA A 97 13.66 -6.28 -1.85
N PRO A 98 12.56 -6.62 -2.55
CA PRO A 98 11.30 -6.98 -1.90
C PRO A 98 11.31 -8.41 -1.31
N PRO A 99 10.43 -8.66 -0.32
CA PRO A 99 9.57 -7.68 0.32
C PRO A 99 10.32 -6.84 1.36
N VAL A 100 10.03 -5.55 1.41
CA VAL A 100 10.75 -4.61 2.29
C VAL A 100 9.81 -3.96 3.29
N ARG A 101 10.26 -3.87 4.55
CA ARG A 101 9.51 -3.21 5.63
C ARG A 101 9.98 -1.78 5.83
N GLY A 102 9.04 -0.87 6.00
CA GLY A 102 9.32 0.55 6.17
C GLY A 102 8.08 1.38 6.41
N ASP A 103 8.25 2.69 6.35
CA ASP A 103 7.19 3.66 6.60
C ASP A 103 6.76 4.32 5.29
N ILE A 104 5.45 4.46 5.08
CA ILE A 104 4.88 5.29 4.01
C ILE A 104 4.45 6.61 4.62
N GLU A 105 4.98 7.71 4.08
CA GLU A 105 4.60 9.07 4.44
C GLU A 105 3.95 9.77 3.25
N MET A 106 2.90 10.54 3.54
CA MET A 106 2.18 11.35 2.56
C MET A 106 2.11 12.78 3.07
N ALA A 107 2.54 13.74 2.25
CA ALA A 107 2.60 15.15 2.62
C ALA A 107 2.11 16.04 1.47
N PRO A 108 1.49 17.20 1.74
CA PRO A 108 1.09 18.14 0.69
C PRO A 108 2.30 18.56 -0.14
N TRP A 109 2.10 18.74 -1.45
CA TRP A 109 3.20 19.09 -2.35
C TRP A 109 2.78 20.07 -3.44
N GLY A 110 3.46 21.22 -3.52
CA GLY A 110 3.23 22.23 -4.56
C GLY A 110 2.01 23.12 -4.31
N ARG A 111 1.40 23.59 -5.39
CA ARG A 111 0.13 24.33 -5.39
C ARG A 111 -0.92 23.37 -5.98
N GLU A 112 -2.13 23.30 -5.42
CA GLU A 112 -3.25 22.36 -5.74
C GLU A 112 -3.36 21.11 -4.85
N ARG A 113 -4.37 20.25 -5.12
CA ARG A 113 -4.64 18.96 -4.45
C ARG A 113 -3.63 17.89 -4.89
N ARG A 114 -2.37 18.13 -4.53
CA ARG A 114 -1.21 17.29 -4.88
C ARG A 114 -0.50 16.89 -3.59
N MET A 115 0.04 15.68 -3.59
CA MET A 115 0.84 15.17 -2.49
C MET A 115 2.10 14.49 -2.97
N ARG A 116 3.10 14.49 -2.11
CA ARG A 116 4.29 13.67 -2.22
C ARG A 116 4.12 12.43 -1.37
N VAL A 117 4.40 11.28 -1.96
CA VAL A 117 4.45 10.00 -1.29
C VAL A 117 5.90 9.57 -1.19
N THR A 118 6.33 9.18 0.00
CA THR A 118 7.65 8.58 0.22
C THR A 118 7.52 7.29 0.98
N PHE A 119 8.30 6.29 0.60
CA PHE A 119 8.53 5.10 1.40
C PHE A 119 10.02 4.98 1.72
N ARG A 120 10.32 4.64 2.97
CA ARG A 120 11.69 4.38 3.45
C ARG A 120 11.72 3.16 4.33
N GLY A 121 12.62 2.22 4.03
CA GLY A 121 12.85 1.06 4.88
C GLY A 121 13.79 0.04 4.26
N GLY A 122 14.56 -0.66 5.10
CA GLY A 122 15.49 -1.71 4.64
C GLY A 122 16.52 -1.25 3.59
N GLY A 123 16.90 0.03 3.60
CA GLY A 123 17.76 0.65 2.57
C GLY A 123 16.99 1.16 1.35
N ALA A 124 15.81 0.60 1.06
CA ALA A 124 15.00 1.03 -0.06
C ALA A 124 14.37 2.41 0.18
N VAL A 125 14.36 3.22 -0.88
CA VAL A 125 13.69 4.53 -0.91
C VAL A 125 12.85 4.62 -2.17
N LEU A 126 11.56 4.85 -2.02
CA LEU A 126 10.63 5.16 -3.11
C LEU A 126 10.09 6.57 -2.88
N GLY A 127 10.02 7.37 -3.93
CA GLY A 127 9.42 8.69 -3.89
C GLY A 127 8.71 9.03 -5.19
N PHE A 128 7.55 9.66 -5.10
CA PHE A 128 6.80 10.19 -6.25
C PHE A 128 5.80 11.26 -5.81
N ASP A 129 5.35 12.07 -6.77
CA ASP A 129 4.29 13.07 -6.58
C ASP A 129 3.01 12.60 -7.27
N CYS A 130 1.84 12.85 -6.70
CA CYS A 130 0.56 12.38 -7.25
C CYS A 130 -0.62 13.28 -6.85
N ASN A 131 -1.83 12.95 -7.33
CA ASN A 131 -3.06 13.56 -6.82
C ASN A 131 -3.20 13.26 -5.32
N GLU A 132 -3.76 14.21 -4.55
CA GLU A 132 -4.11 14.04 -3.13
C GLU A 132 -5.37 13.16 -2.95
N SER A 133 -5.29 11.93 -3.46
CA SER A 133 -6.27 10.87 -3.26
C SER A 133 -5.62 9.50 -3.43
N VAL A 134 -6.03 8.53 -2.62
CA VAL A 134 -5.55 7.15 -2.67
C VAL A 134 -6.76 6.22 -2.65
N CYS A 135 -6.77 5.25 -3.55
CA CYS A 135 -7.78 4.20 -3.57
C CYS A 135 -7.23 2.94 -2.88
N VAL A 136 -8.02 2.36 -1.98
CA VAL A 136 -7.73 1.05 -1.38
C VAL A 136 -8.40 -0.04 -2.21
N LYS A 137 -7.62 -0.99 -2.71
CA LYS A 137 -8.13 -2.15 -3.46
C LYS A 137 -7.73 -3.46 -2.79
N HIS A 138 -8.46 -4.52 -3.15
CA HIS A 138 -8.11 -5.91 -2.84
C HIS A 138 -7.73 -6.22 -1.38
N VAL A 139 -8.46 -5.66 -0.41
CA VAL A 139 -8.27 -5.99 1.01
C VAL A 139 -8.54 -7.48 1.24
N SER A 140 -7.53 -8.18 1.76
CA SER A 140 -7.54 -9.62 2.00
C SER A 140 -6.69 -9.98 3.22
N ALA A 141 -6.87 -11.19 3.73
CA ALA A 141 -5.98 -11.79 4.72
C ALA A 141 -5.40 -13.11 4.23
N PHE A 142 -4.24 -13.45 4.77
CA PHE A 142 -3.50 -14.67 4.46
C PHE A 142 -2.63 -15.09 5.66
N LYS A 143 -2.17 -16.34 5.63
CA LYS A 143 -1.16 -16.84 6.56
C LYS A 143 0.23 -16.60 5.98
N ILE A 144 1.05 -15.79 6.66
CA ILE A 144 2.44 -15.64 6.26
C ILE A 144 3.20 -16.97 6.45
N GLN A 145 4.02 -17.33 5.49
CA GLN A 145 4.86 -18.52 5.57
C GLN A 145 6.16 -18.23 6.35
N ASP A 146 6.86 -19.28 6.78
CA ASP A 146 8.10 -19.16 7.55
C ASP A 146 9.22 -18.44 6.79
N ASP A 147 9.22 -18.56 5.45
CA ASP A 147 10.12 -17.84 4.55
C ASP A 147 9.69 -16.37 4.28
N GLY A 148 8.59 -15.94 4.91
CA GLY A 148 8.01 -14.62 4.74
C GLY A 148 7.12 -14.45 3.51
N SER A 149 6.93 -15.49 2.69
CA SER A 149 6.11 -15.45 1.48
C SER A 149 4.60 -15.37 1.77
N ASP A 150 3.83 -15.00 0.75
CA ASP A 150 2.38 -14.81 0.78
C ASP A 150 1.64 -15.62 -0.30
N SER A 151 2.18 -16.80 -0.61
CA SER A 151 1.71 -17.74 -1.64
C SER A 151 0.48 -18.56 -1.25
N GLY A 152 0.10 -18.52 0.03
CA GLY A 152 -1.04 -19.28 0.57
C GLY A 152 -2.41 -18.79 0.11
N ARG A 153 -3.45 -19.46 0.61
CA ARG A 153 -4.86 -19.10 0.40
C ARG A 153 -5.13 -17.67 0.85
N ARG A 154 -6.03 -16.98 0.13
CA ARG A 154 -6.49 -15.62 0.46
C ARG A 154 -7.96 -15.60 0.83
N LEU A 155 -8.26 -14.78 1.83
CA LEU A 155 -9.62 -14.48 2.27
C LEU A 155 -9.90 -13.00 2.01
N PHE A 156 -10.68 -12.69 0.98
CA PHE A 156 -10.96 -11.31 0.58
C PHE A 156 -12.17 -10.73 1.31
N VAL A 157 -12.08 -9.45 1.70
CA VAL A 157 -13.23 -8.71 2.26
C VAL A 157 -14.35 -8.58 1.24
N SER A 158 -14.01 -8.30 -0.02
CA SER A 158 -15.00 -8.16 -1.10
C SER A 158 -15.45 -9.54 -1.61
N LYS A 159 -16.77 -9.78 -1.63
CA LYS A 159 -17.37 -10.98 -2.23
C LYS A 159 -17.02 -11.19 -3.71
N VAL A 160 -16.83 -10.12 -4.48
CA VAL A 160 -16.46 -10.20 -5.90
C VAL A 160 -15.05 -10.79 -6.04
N ASN A 161 -14.07 -10.20 -5.35
CA ASN A 161 -12.70 -10.74 -5.27
C ASN A 161 -12.65 -12.17 -4.71
N ALA A 162 -13.40 -12.47 -3.63
CA ALA A 162 -13.43 -13.81 -3.03
C ALA A 162 -13.91 -14.89 -4.02
N ARG A 163 -14.79 -14.54 -4.97
CA ARG A 163 -15.23 -15.45 -6.03
C ARG A 163 -14.22 -15.62 -7.16
N ARG A 164 -13.40 -14.60 -7.42
CA ARG A 164 -12.48 -14.56 -8.57
C ARG A 164 -11.08 -15.06 -8.23
N HIS A 165 -10.67 -14.91 -6.97
CA HIS A 165 -9.30 -15.13 -6.54
C HIS A 165 -9.28 -15.90 -5.23
N THR A 166 -8.68 -17.08 -5.26
CA THR A 166 -8.42 -17.92 -4.07
C THR A 166 -6.94 -17.88 -3.65
N SER A 167 -6.07 -17.42 -4.55
CA SER A 167 -4.64 -17.14 -4.36
C SER A 167 -4.28 -15.77 -4.94
N LEU A 168 -3.03 -15.32 -4.76
CA LEU A 168 -2.56 -14.10 -5.40
C LEU A 168 -2.54 -14.29 -6.93
N PRO A 169 -3.19 -13.40 -7.70
CA PRO A 169 -3.08 -13.46 -9.16
C PRO A 169 -1.66 -13.17 -9.65
N GLY A 170 -1.31 -13.72 -10.82
CA GLY A 170 -0.03 -13.42 -11.48
C GLY A 170 0.16 -11.92 -11.70
N THR A 171 1.42 -11.45 -11.73
CA THR A 171 1.75 -10.03 -11.87
C THR A 171 1.30 -9.43 -13.20
N ASP A 172 0.94 -10.26 -14.17
CA ASP A 172 0.41 -9.93 -15.50
C ASP A 172 -1.13 -9.86 -15.55
N GLU A 173 -1.83 -10.23 -14.47
CA GLU A 173 -3.29 -10.23 -14.40
C GLU A 173 -3.84 -8.79 -14.36
N LYS A 174 -4.13 -8.25 -15.55
CA LYS A 174 -4.65 -6.88 -15.72
C LYS A 174 -5.88 -6.59 -14.88
N THR A 175 -6.77 -7.57 -14.68
CA THR A 175 -8.01 -7.35 -13.94
C THR A 175 -7.79 -7.12 -12.44
N PHE A 176 -6.60 -7.46 -11.92
CA PHE A 176 -6.22 -7.28 -10.52
C PHE A 176 -5.31 -6.07 -10.28
N TYR A 177 -4.62 -5.58 -11.32
CA TYR A 177 -3.67 -4.46 -11.19
C TYR A 177 -4.02 -3.22 -12.03
N GLU A 178 -4.87 -3.33 -13.06
CA GLU A 178 -5.16 -2.26 -14.02
C GLU A 178 -6.64 -1.84 -14.09
N ARG A 179 -7.55 -2.45 -13.31
CA ARG A 179 -8.98 -2.13 -13.31
C ARG A 179 -9.49 -1.65 -11.95
#